data_AF-A0A2D7B1I3-F1
#
_entry.id   AF-A0A2D7B1I3-F1
#
_cell.length_a   1.000
_cell.length_b   1.000
_cell.length_c   1.000
_cell.angle_alpha   90.00
_cell.angle_beta   90.00
_cell.angle_gamma   90.00
#
_symmetry.space_group_name_H-M   'P 1'
#
loop_
_entity.id
_entity.type
_entity.pdbx_description
1 polymer ?
#
loop_
_entity_poly.entity_id
_entity_poly.type
_entity_poly.pdbx_seq_one_letter_code
_entity_poly.pdbx_strand_id
1 'polypeptide(L)' 'MSYQTRKIVASLILLGFMVCWIVMVGTVGPMVSAWPKWAELLFYVFAGIGWIIPFKPIFAWMNRNAPTQED' A
#
# COMPACT_ATOMS: atom_id res chain seq x y z
N MET A 1 11.07 12.38 18.63
CA MET A 1 10.52 12.86 17.34
C MET A 1 9.08 13.26 17.56
N SER A 2 8.71 14.48 17.17
CA SER A 2 7.35 15.02 17.33
C SER A 2 6.32 14.10 16.66
N TYR A 3 5.17 13.93 17.29
CA TYR A 3 4.01 13.19 16.78
C TYR A 3 3.64 13.60 15.34
N GLN A 4 3.85 14.88 15.02
CA GLN A 4 3.65 15.46 13.69
C GLN A 4 4.58 14.84 12.62
N THR A 5 5.86 14.66 12.95
CA THR A 5 6.86 14.06 12.04
C THR A 5 6.54 12.61 11.73
N ARG A 6 6.02 11.85 12.71
CA ARG A 6 5.61 10.45 12.50
C ARG A 6 4.45 10.33 11.52
N LYS A 7 3.46 11.23 11.59
CA LYS A 7 2.35 11.27 10.62
C LYS A 7 2.84 11.56 9.21
N ILE A 8 3.75 12.53 9.04
CA ILE A 8 4.32 12.87 7.72
C ILE A 8 5.14 11.69 7.15
N VAL A 9 5.97 11.06 7.97
CA VAL A 9 6.77 9.89 7.55
C VAL A 9 5.86 8.71 7.19
N ALA A 10 4.81 8.45 7.96
CA ALA A 10 3.83 7.40 7.65
C ALA A 10 3.16 7.66 6.29
N SER A 11 2.72 8.90 6.04
CA SER A 11 2.12 9.29 4.77
C SER A 11 3.11 9.15 3.61
N LEU A 12 4.37 9.57 3.78
CA LEU A 12 5.41 9.42 2.75
C LEU A 12 5.72 7.95 2.44
N ILE A 13 5.79 7.09 3.45
CA ILE A 13 5.96 5.64 3.26
C ILE A 13 4.78 5.06 2.47
N LEU A 14 3.54 5.46 2.81
CA LEU A 14 2.35 4.98 2.13
C LEU A 14 2.30 5.44 0.67
N LEU A 15 2.66 6.70 0.41
CA LEU A 15 2.81 7.24 -0.94
C LEU A 15 3.90 6.50 -1.73
N GLY A 16 5.09 6.32 -1.15
CA GLY A 16 6.19 5.59 -1.78
C GLY A 16 5.83 4.13 -2.09
N PHE A 17 5.15 3.47 -1.15
CA PHE A 17 4.62 2.11 -1.36
C PHE A 17 3.63 2.09 -2.52
N MET A 18 2.68 3.03 -2.57
CA MET A 18 1.68 3.09 -3.64
C MET A 18 2.34 3.28 -5.01
N VAL A 19 3.33 4.17 -5.12
CA VAL A 19 4.09 4.36 -6.37
C VAL A 19 4.81 3.08 -6.76
N CYS A 20 5.54 2.45 -5.82
CA CYS A 20 6.19 1.16 -6.07
C CYS A 20 5.20 0.07 -6.52
N TRP A 21 4.03 -0.01 -5.89
CA TRP A 21 3.00 -0.99 -6.21
C TRP A 21 2.45 -0.79 -7.63
N ILE A 22 2.10 0.45 -7.98
CA ILE A 22 1.59 0.78 -9.32
C ILE A 22 2.65 0.48 -10.38
N VAL A 23 3.91 0.87 -10.15
CA VAL A 23 5.01 0.58 -11.07
C VAL A 23 5.22 -0.92 -11.24
N MET A 24 5.21 -1.68 -10.14
CA MET A 24 5.38 -3.13 -10.16
C MET A 24 4.26 -3.81 -10.96
N VAL A 25 3.00 -3.51 -10.65
CA VAL A 25 1.84 -4.06 -11.38
C VAL A 25 1.84 -3.61 -12.84
N GLY A 26 2.13 -2.34 -13.12
CA GLY A 26 2.17 -1.79 -14.47
C GLY A 26 3.29 -2.37 -15.34
N THR A 27 4.42 -2.73 -14.74
CA THR A 27 5.54 -3.40 -15.43
C THR A 27 5.20 -4.86 -15.74
N VAL A 28 4.47 -5.53 -14.85
CA VAL A 28 4.07 -6.93 -15.02
C VAL A 28 2.85 -7.07 -15.94
N GLY A 29 2.00 -6.05 -16.05
CA GLY A 29 0.79 -6.05 -16.90
C GLY A 29 1.02 -6.49 -18.36
N PRO A 30 2.00 -5.92 -19.10
CA PRO A 30 2.33 -6.36 -20.45
C PRO A 30 2.77 -7.83 -20.54
N MET A 31 3.46 -8.31 -19.50
CA MET A 31 3.94 -9.70 -19.42
C MET A 31 2.78 -10.67 -19.19
N VAL A 32 1.78 -10.24 -18.40
CA VAL A 32 0.56 -10.99 -18.11
C VAL A 32 -0.43 -10.97 -19.28
N SER A 33 -0.39 -9.96 -20.15
CA SER A 33 -1.23 -9.91 -21.35
C SER A 33 -0.95 -11.05 -22.34
N ALA A 34 0.24 -11.68 -22.25
CA ALA A 34 0.58 -12.87 -23.03
C ALA A 34 0.00 -14.18 -22.44
N TRP A 35 -0.58 -14.13 -21.23
CA TRP A 35 -1.15 -15.30 -20.54
C TRP A 35 -2.61 -15.53 -20.96
N PRO A 36 -3.16 -16.74 -20.69
CA PRO A 36 -4.59 -16.97 -20.81
C PRO A 36 -5.41 -15.98 -19.97
N LYS A 37 -6.51 -15.48 -20.54
CA LYS A 37 -7.39 -14.43 -19.96
C LYS A 37 -7.81 -14.68 -18.50
N TRP A 38 -7.94 -15.95 -18.11
CA TRP A 38 -8.31 -16.31 -16.73
C TRP A 38 -7.19 -16.05 -15.72
N ALA A 39 -5.93 -16.26 -16.11
CA ALA A 39 -4.78 -15.97 -15.28
C ALA A 39 -4.53 -14.46 -15.18
N GLU A 40 -4.74 -13.73 -16.27
CA GLU A 40 -4.74 -12.26 -16.28
C GLU A 40 -5.77 -11.68 -15.29
N LEU A 41 -6.98 -12.22 -15.29
CA LEU A 41 -8.05 -11.78 -14.39
C LEU A 41 -7.68 -12.04 -12.92
N LEU A 42 -7.17 -13.23 -12.60
CA LEU A 42 -6.68 -13.55 -11.25
C LEU A 42 -5.55 -12.60 -10.82
N PHE A 43 -4.59 -12.31 -11.72
CA PHE A 43 -3.50 -11.38 -11.42
C PHE A 43 -4.04 -9.99 -11.04
N TYR A 44 -4.97 -9.43 -11.81
CA TYR A 44 -5.54 -8.12 -11.50
C TYR A 44 -6.41 -8.13 -10.23
N VAL A 45 -7.12 -9.23 -9.95
CA VAL A 45 -7.85 -9.40 -8.67
C VAL A 45 -6.88 -9.39 -7.49
N PHE A 46 -5.78 -10.14 -7.58
CA PHE A 46 -4.76 -10.15 -6.53
C PHE A 46 -4.02 -8.81 -6.43
N ALA A 47 -3.72 -8.15 -7.54
CA ALA A 47 -3.15 -6.80 -7.53
C ALA A 47 -4.09 -5.80 -6.85
N GLY A 48 -5.40 -5.95 -7.07
CA GLY A 48 -6.47 -5.16 -6.47
C GLY A 48 -6.85 -5.53 -5.04
N ILE A 49 -6.38 -6.66 -4.49
CA ILE A 49 -6.57 -7.01 -3.06
C ILE A 49 -5.26 -6.83 -2.28
N GLY A 50 -4.13 -7.14 -2.91
CA GLY A 50 -2.80 -7.10 -2.31
C GLY A 50 -2.38 -5.70 -1.85
N TRP A 51 -2.85 -4.64 -2.51
CA TRP A 51 -2.57 -3.26 -2.09
C TRP A 51 -3.16 -2.89 -0.72
N ILE A 52 -4.07 -3.71 -0.15
CA ILE A 52 -4.66 -3.49 1.17
C ILE A 52 -3.70 -3.87 2.31
N ILE A 53 -2.77 -4.78 2.06
CA ILE A 53 -1.76 -5.27 3.04
C ILE A 53 -1.00 -4.15 3.77
N PRO A 54 -0.43 -3.13 3.10
CA PRO A 54 0.33 -2.06 3.76
C PRO A 54 -0.51 -1.18 4.71
N PHE A 55 -1.84 -1.12 4.56
CA PHE A 55 -2.67 -0.19 5.34
C PHE A 55 -2.59 -0.50 6.83
N LYS A 56 -2.85 -1.75 7.22
CA LYS A 56 -2.93 -2.15 8.63
C LYS A 56 -1.65 -1.86 9.44
N PRO A 57 -0.43 -2.21 9.00
CA PRO A 57 0.79 -1.94 9.76
C PRO A 57 1.16 -0.45 9.77
N ILE A 58 0.94 0.29 8.67
CA ILE A 58 1.28 1.72 8.61
C ILE A 58 0.36 2.53 9.52
N PHE A 59 -0.95 2.24 9.52
CA PHE A 59 -1.89 2.88 10.43
C PHE A 59 -1.60 2.55 11.89
N ALA A 60 -1.27 1.30 12.21
CA ALA A 60 -0.86 0.91 13.55
C ALA A 60 0.41 1.65 14.02
N TRP A 61 1.37 1.87 13.12
CA TRP A 61 2.59 2.62 13.41
C TRP A 61 2.32 4.13 13.59
N MET A 62 1.46 4.71 12.76
CA MET A 62 1.03 6.11 12.89
C MET A 62 0.33 6.36 14.23
N ASN A 63 -0.49 5.42 14.69
CA ASN A 63 -1.25 5.54 15.92
C ASN A 63 -0.46 5.12 17.17
N ARG A 64 0.74 4.55 17.00
CA ARG A 64 1.61 4.18 18.12
C ARG A 64 2.13 5.46 18.77
N ASN A 65 1.59 5.78 19.95
CA ASN A 65 1.82 6.98 20.76
C ASN A 65 0.92 8.18 20.42
N ALA A 66 -0.28 7.95 19.90
CA ALA A 66 -1.33 8.97 20.02
C ALA A 66 -1.52 9.30 21.51
N PRO A 67 -1.46 10.58 21.93
CA PRO A 67 -1.86 10.93 23.28
C PRO A 67 -3.27 10.42 23.50
N THR A 68 -3.53 9.83 24.68
CA THR A 68 -4.89 9.55 25.12
C THR A 68 -5.67 10.84 24.94
N GLN A 69 -6.62 10.87 24.01
CA GLN A 69 -7.59 11.96 23.97
C GLN A 69 -8.46 11.75 25.22
N GLU A 70 -8.07 12.37 26.33
CA GLU A 70 -8.99 12.69 27.42
C GLU A 70 -9.84 13.86 26.91
N ASP A 71 -10.95 13.56 26.22
CA ASP A 71 -12.11 14.44 25.97
C ASP A 71 -13.32 13.59 25.51
#